data_AF-A0A929XGG5-F1
#
_entry.id   AF-A0A929XGG5-F1
#
_cell.length_a   1.000
_cell.length_b   1.000
_cell.length_c   1.000
_cell.angle_alpha   90.00
_cell.angle_beta   90.00
_cell.angle_gamma   90.00
#
_symmetry.space_group_name_H-M   'P 1'
#
loop_
_entity.id
_entity.type
_entity.pdbx_description
1 polymer ?
#
loop_
_entity_poly.entity_id
_entity_poly.type
_entity_poly.pdbx_seq_one_letter_code
_entity_poly.pdbx_strand_id
1 'polypeptide(L)'
;MDDNMFENNEREYIEEEAIIDNSIVVDYSQRPKSARKNSRNNGKKNKIILIVIIAIIAVMMITGIIFLNIYNNGLSPVAKKGEGKDIKLLVEKGDTVKEIAKLLKEKGAIKDENIFNLYTRISGKSAFKQGRYKFNTENDVKTIVEKLVKGDVNKEEIKLQLLEGKTIKDLAEVVAKVTTNTKEQFLAKMKDKDYIKKLSEKYWFIDYDTVTKEGIYYPLEGYLFPDTYIFDNKEVSIETIIDAMLKQTEKKIAEYKNIQGEKKLTIHEVLTLASTIELEAGTSSTKSEEKTLSDREVVAKIFMNRLNKKMSLRK
;
A
#
# COMPACT_ATOMS: atom_id res chain seq x y z
N MET A 1 -62.00 -7.50 43.78
CA MET A 1 -62.53 -7.51 45.15
C MET A 1 -61.52 -6.76 45.99
N ASP A 2 -61.69 -5.51 46.41
CA ASP A 2 -62.67 -4.43 46.21
C ASP A 2 -61.91 -3.21 46.75
N ASP A 3 -61.86 -2.08 46.05
CA ASP A 3 -62.85 -1.00 46.08
C ASP A 3 -62.98 -0.25 47.42
N ASN A 4 -63.19 1.06 47.26
CA ASN A 4 -63.67 2.08 48.19
C ASN A 4 -62.61 2.90 48.94
N MET A 5 -62.35 4.16 48.56
CA MET A 5 -63.22 5.36 48.51
C MET A 5 -63.68 5.84 49.89
N PHE A 6 -63.21 7.07 50.19
CA PHE A 6 -63.83 8.18 50.91
C PHE A 6 -64.98 7.91 51.89
N GLU A 7 -64.84 8.47 53.09
CA GLU A 7 -65.96 9.20 53.70
C GLU A 7 -65.47 10.34 54.60
N ASN A 8 -65.99 11.53 54.30
CA ASN A 8 -66.02 12.72 55.15
C ASN A 8 -67.15 12.54 56.19
N ASN A 9 -67.02 13.16 57.35
CA ASN A 9 -67.74 14.40 57.69
C ASN A 9 -68.21 14.50 59.16
N GLU A 10 -68.07 15.72 59.68
CA GLU A 10 -68.92 16.43 60.67
C GLU A 10 -69.15 15.84 62.08
N ARG A 11 -68.60 16.48 63.12
CA ARG A 11 -69.15 17.60 63.94
C ARG A 11 -70.20 17.14 64.95
N GLU A 12 -69.97 17.39 66.24
CA GLU A 12 -70.83 18.30 67.02
C GLU A 12 -70.22 18.69 68.38
N TYR A 13 -70.64 19.88 68.82
CA TYR A 13 -70.24 20.68 69.97
C TYR A 13 -70.86 20.20 71.28
N ILE A 14 -70.18 20.40 72.42
CA ILE A 14 -70.83 20.89 73.65
C ILE A 14 -69.84 21.81 74.42
N GLU A 15 -70.35 22.98 74.81
CA GLU A 15 -69.75 24.04 75.63
C GLU A 15 -69.68 23.64 77.12
N GLU A 16 -68.68 24.10 77.86
CA GLU A 16 -68.88 24.48 79.27
C GLU A 16 -67.83 25.53 79.71
N GLU A 17 -68.34 26.60 80.31
CA GLU A 17 -67.62 27.80 80.75
C GLU A 17 -66.91 27.64 82.11
N ALA A 18 -65.98 28.58 82.33
CA ALA A 18 -65.41 29.04 83.60
C ALA A 18 -64.41 28.07 84.27
N ILE A 19 -63.21 28.49 84.68
CA ILE A 19 -62.91 29.60 85.59
C ILE A 19 -61.53 30.20 85.23
N ILE A 20 -61.45 31.53 85.18
CA ILE A 20 -60.20 32.28 85.10
C ILE A 20 -59.61 32.32 86.51
N ASP A 21 -58.53 31.58 86.76
CA ASP A 21 -57.60 31.88 87.84
C ASP A 21 -56.31 32.46 87.25
N ASN A 22 -56.10 33.74 87.57
CA ASN A 22 -55.03 34.57 87.06
C ASN A 22 -53.93 34.64 88.11
N SER A 23 -52.99 33.70 88.07
CA SER A 23 -51.57 33.93 88.31
C SER A 23 -50.84 32.60 88.35
N ILE A 24 -49.80 32.44 87.54
CA ILE A 24 -48.47 31.92 87.93
C ILE A 24 -47.57 31.96 86.68
N VAL A 25 -46.64 32.89 86.77
CA VAL A 25 -45.32 33.03 86.14
C VAL A 25 -44.92 31.95 85.12
N VAL A 26 -44.77 32.37 83.87
CA VAL A 26 -44.13 31.61 82.79
C VAL A 26 -42.63 31.47 83.07
N ASP A 27 -42.16 30.25 83.33
CA ASP A 27 -40.73 29.93 83.37
C ASP A 27 -40.20 29.83 81.92
N TYR A 28 -39.41 30.84 81.52
CA TYR A 28 -38.79 30.94 80.20
C TYR A 28 -37.45 30.19 80.06
N SER A 29 -37.03 29.38 81.04
CA SER A 29 -35.66 28.84 81.10
C SER A 29 -35.35 27.61 80.22
N GLN A 30 -36.33 27.08 79.46
CA GLN A 30 -36.11 25.91 78.59
C GLN A 30 -36.63 26.14 77.16
N ARG A 31 -36.09 27.13 76.45
CA ARG A 31 -36.17 27.16 74.97
C ARG A 31 -35.07 26.26 74.39
N PRO A 32 -35.37 25.29 73.51
CA PRO A 32 -34.32 24.62 72.75
C PRO A 32 -33.61 25.68 71.91
N LYS A 33 -32.30 25.81 72.08
CA LYS A 33 -31.45 26.66 71.22
C LYS A 33 -31.68 26.21 69.78
N SER A 34 -32.34 27.04 68.99
CA SER A 34 -32.48 26.83 67.57
C SER A 34 -31.08 26.65 66.97
N ALA A 35 -30.85 25.49 66.35
CA ALA A 35 -29.66 25.26 65.55
C ALA A 35 -29.67 26.27 64.41
N ARG A 36 -28.91 27.36 64.58
CA ARG A 36 -28.67 28.36 63.55
C ARG A 36 -27.95 27.64 62.41
N LYS A 37 -28.71 27.28 61.38
CA LYS A 37 -28.22 26.65 60.15
C LYS A 37 -27.07 27.51 59.60
N ASN A 38 -25.84 27.02 59.72
CA ASN A 38 -24.65 27.63 59.13
C ASN A 38 -24.69 27.49 57.60
N SER A 39 -25.55 28.28 56.94
CA SER A 39 -25.71 28.33 55.48
C SER A 39 -24.92 29.48 54.85
N ARG A 40 -23.77 29.87 55.45
CA ARG A 40 -22.92 30.96 54.90
C ARG A 40 -21.64 30.49 54.19
N ASN A 41 -21.31 29.19 54.21
CA ASN A 41 -20.10 28.66 53.54
C ASN A 41 -20.34 27.84 52.25
N ASN A 42 -21.59 27.51 51.90
CA ASN A 42 -21.88 26.74 50.69
C ASN A 42 -21.81 27.61 49.42
N GLY A 43 -22.06 28.91 49.51
CA GLY A 43 -21.95 29.83 48.36
C GLY A 43 -20.51 30.02 47.86
N LYS A 44 -19.50 29.95 48.76
CA LYS A 44 -18.08 30.03 48.37
C LYS A 44 -17.59 28.70 47.79
N LYS A 45 -17.99 27.56 48.37
CA LYS A 45 -17.64 26.22 47.85
C LYS A 45 -18.26 25.97 46.46
N ASN A 46 -19.52 26.36 46.24
CA ASN A 46 -20.17 26.22 44.93
C ASN A 46 -19.54 27.14 43.86
N LYS A 47 -19.05 28.33 44.24
CA LYS A 47 -18.28 29.21 43.35
C LYS A 47 -16.92 28.61 42.97
N ILE A 48 -16.20 27.99 43.91
CA ILE A 48 -14.93 27.30 43.63
C ILE A 48 -15.16 26.11 42.70
N ILE A 49 -16.17 25.28 42.97
CA ILE A 49 -16.54 24.15 42.11
C ILE A 49 -16.89 24.64 40.69
N LEU A 50 -17.67 25.71 40.56
CA LEU A 50 -18.00 26.31 39.27
C LEU A 50 -16.76 26.82 38.52
N ILE A 51 -15.83 27.48 39.20
CA ILE A 51 -14.56 27.94 38.59
C ILE A 51 -13.73 26.75 38.11
N VAL A 52 -13.65 25.67 38.90
CA VAL A 52 -12.94 24.44 38.50
C VAL A 52 -13.58 23.80 37.27
N ILE A 53 -14.92 23.71 37.23
CA ILE A 53 -15.65 23.18 36.06
C ILE A 53 -15.40 24.04 34.82
N ILE A 54 -15.47 25.37 34.95
CA ILE A 54 -15.18 26.30 33.85
C ILE A 54 -13.73 26.15 33.39
N ALA A 55 -12.78 26.01 34.30
CA ALA A 55 -11.37 25.78 33.97
C ALA A 55 -11.16 24.47 33.22
N ILE A 56 -11.82 23.37 33.64
CA ILE A 56 -11.76 22.07 32.94
C ILE A 56 -12.36 22.19 31.53
N ILE A 57 -13.51 22.86 31.38
CA ILE A 57 -14.13 23.11 30.08
C ILE A 57 -13.23 23.95 29.18
N ALA A 58 -12.60 25.00 29.72
CA ALA A 58 -11.65 25.83 28.98
C ALA A 58 -10.44 25.03 28.50
N VAL A 59 -9.87 24.17 29.36
CA VAL A 59 -8.77 23.26 28.98
C VAL A 59 -9.22 22.29 27.88
N MET A 60 -10.40 21.68 28.01
CA MET A 60 -10.95 20.79 26.97
C MET A 60 -11.12 21.53 25.63
N MET A 61 -11.65 22.76 25.63
CA MET A 61 -11.75 23.56 24.42
C MET A 61 -10.38 23.87 23.79
N ILE A 62 -9.41 24.28 24.59
CA ILE A 62 -8.05 24.57 24.11
C ILE A 62 -7.43 23.32 23.50
N THR A 63 -7.51 22.16 24.18
CA THR A 63 -7.00 20.89 23.65
C THR A 63 -7.73 20.48 22.37
N GLY A 64 -9.04 20.71 22.28
CA GLY A 64 -9.83 20.47 21.08
C GLY A 64 -9.38 21.33 19.89
N ILE A 65 -9.14 22.62 20.12
CA ILE A 65 -8.63 23.54 19.08
C ILE A 65 -7.24 23.11 18.60
N ILE A 66 -6.34 22.75 19.54
CA ILE A 66 -5.00 22.24 19.20
C ILE A 66 -5.11 20.96 18.36
N PHE A 67 -5.96 20.02 18.79
CA PHE A 67 -6.19 18.78 18.06
C PHE A 67 -6.74 19.04 16.64
N LEU A 68 -7.72 19.93 16.50
CA LEU A 68 -8.28 20.31 15.19
C LEU A 68 -7.23 20.93 14.27
N ASN A 69 -6.35 21.79 14.81
CA ASN A 69 -5.25 22.37 14.04
C ASN A 69 -4.25 21.30 13.57
N ILE A 70 -3.88 20.35 14.44
CA ILE A 70 -3.00 19.23 14.08
C ILE A 70 -3.66 18.36 13.01
N TYR A 71 -4.95 18.03 13.18
CA TYR A 71 -5.70 17.21 12.25
C TYR A 71 -5.80 17.87 10.87
N ASN A 72 -6.21 19.15 10.81
CA ASN A 72 -6.30 19.90 9.56
C ASN A 72 -4.93 20.05 8.88
N ASN A 73 -3.87 20.31 9.66
CA ASN A 73 -2.52 20.34 9.11
C ASN A 73 -2.10 18.98 8.58
N GLY A 74 -2.40 17.88 9.27
CA GLY A 74 -2.07 16.52 8.82
C GLY A 74 -2.82 16.11 7.55
N LEU A 75 -4.03 16.62 7.34
CA LEU A 75 -4.79 16.40 6.10
C LEU A 75 -4.27 17.23 4.93
N SER A 76 -3.68 18.39 5.20
CA SER A 76 -3.21 19.30 4.16
C SER A 76 -2.02 18.74 3.36
N PRO A 77 -1.81 19.24 2.13
CA PRO A 77 -0.71 18.79 1.28
C PRO A 77 0.67 18.93 1.91
N VAL A 78 1.60 18.04 1.53
CA VAL A 78 2.99 18.05 1.99
C VAL A 78 3.74 19.25 1.42
N ALA A 79 3.56 19.54 0.13
CA ALA A 79 4.20 20.66 -0.55
C ALA A 79 3.22 21.81 -0.77
N LYS A 80 3.76 23.04 -0.85
CA LYS A 80 3.01 24.20 -1.30
C LYS A 80 2.72 24.11 -2.79
N LYS A 81 1.70 24.84 -3.22
CA LYS A 81 1.35 24.95 -4.64
C LYS A 81 2.52 25.49 -5.46
N GLY A 82 2.91 24.78 -6.51
CA GLY A 82 4.07 25.08 -7.37
C GLY A 82 5.37 24.40 -6.94
N GLU A 83 5.42 23.75 -5.78
CA GLU A 83 6.59 23.01 -5.27
C GLU A 83 6.36 21.49 -5.28
N GLY A 84 5.29 21.04 -5.94
CA GLY A 84 4.87 19.65 -6.03
C GLY A 84 5.88 18.73 -6.70
N LYS A 85 6.00 17.52 -6.16
CA LYS A 85 6.75 16.41 -6.74
C LYS A 85 5.83 15.21 -6.91
N ASP A 86 6.05 14.46 -7.97
CA ASP A 86 5.29 13.24 -8.22
C ASP A 86 5.83 12.08 -7.37
N ILE A 87 4.92 11.44 -6.64
CA ILE A 87 5.15 10.29 -5.78
C ILE A 87 4.42 9.08 -6.37
N LYS A 88 5.17 7.98 -6.52
CA LYS A 88 4.65 6.71 -7.06
C LYS A 88 4.44 5.71 -5.94
N LEU A 89 3.24 5.13 -5.89
CA LEU A 89 2.86 4.10 -4.93
C LEU A 89 2.30 2.88 -5.67
N LEU A 90 2.82 1.70 -5.35
CA LEU A 90 2.19 0.43 -5.71
C LEU A 90 1.33 -0.02 -4.53
N VAL A 91 0.05 -0.27 -4.78
CA VAL A 91 -0.87 -0.90 -3.82
C VAL A 91 -1.11 -2.33 -4.30
N GLU A 92 -0.66 -3.29 -3.50
CA GLU A 92 -0.79 -4.71 -3.79
C GLU A 92 -2.11 -5.28 -3.27
N LYS A 93 -2.49 -6.45 -3.79
CA LYS A 93 -3.69 -7.14 -3.32
C LYS A 93 -3.44 -7.63 -1.89
N GLY A 94 -4.28 -7.17 -0.96
CA GLY A 94 -4.21 -7.58 0.45
C GLY A 94 -3.54 -6.55 1.36
N ASP A 95 -2.94 -5.49 0.80
CA ASP A 95 -2.41 -4.37 1.57
C ASP A 95 -3.50 -3.78 2.49
N THR A 96 -3.15 -3.58 3.75
CA THR A 96 -4.01 -2.93 4.74
C THR A 96 -3.92 -1.40 4.61
N VAL A 97 -4.96 -0.70 5.07
CA VAL A 97 -4.96 0.78 5.14
C VAL A 97 -3.74 1.31 5.90
N LYS A 98 -3.30 0.60 6.94
CA LYS A 98 -2.15 0.99 7.76
C LYS A 98 -0.83 0.85 7.00
N GLU A 99 -0.63 -0.23 6.24
CA GLU A 99 0.56 -0.43 5.40
C GLU A 99 0.62 0.62 4.30
N ILE A 100 -0.52 0.92 3.66
CA ILE A 100 -0.63 1.97 2.64
C ILE A 100 -0.32 3.35 3.23
N ALA A 101 -0.83 3.67 4.42
CA ALA A 101 -0.52 4.91 5.11
C ALA A 101 0.99 5.06 5.37
N LYS A 102 1.63 3.99 5.85
CA LYS A 102 3.07 3.93 6.08
C LYS A 102 3.86 4.19 4.79
N LEU A 103 3.54 3.46 3.71
CA LEU A 103 4.20 3.65 2.42
C LEU A 103 4.00 5.07 1.86
N LEU A 104 2.81 5.65 2.00
CA LEU A 104 2.53 7.03 1.61
C LEU A 104 3.37 8.03 2.39
N LYS A 105 3.56 7.82 3.70
CA LYS A 105 4.38 8.67 4.55
C LYS A 105 5.86 8.55 4.22
N GLU A 106 6.37 7.33 4.08
CA GLU A 106 7.76 7.04 3.72
C GLU A 106 8.13 7.68 2.37
N LYS A 107 7.20 7.65 1.42
CA LYS A 107 7.38 8.27 0.11
C LYS A 107 7.07 9.78 0.09
N GLY A 108 6.66 10.36 1.21
CA GLY A 108 6.38 11.80 1.34
C GLY A 108 5.09 12.28 0.67
N ALA A 109 4.15 11.38 0.35
CA ALA A 109 2.84 11.75 -0.17
C ALA A 109 1.90 12.30 0.92
N ILE A 110 2.11 11.95 2.19
CA ILE A 110 1.34 12.46 3.33
C ILE A 110 2.24 12.90 4.49
N LYS A 111 1.71 13.75 5.37
CA LYS A 111 2.44 14.26 6.54
C LYS A 111 2.42 13.30 7.74
N ASP A 112 1.35 12.55 7.92
CA ASP A 112 1.17 11.72 9.12
C ASP A 112 0.28 10.49 8.84
N GLU A 113 0.77 9.32 9.23
CA GLU A 113 0.08 8.03 9.02
C GLU A 113 -1.17 7.92 9.90
N ASN A 114 -1.12 8.42 11.14
CA ASN A 114 -2.23 8.35 12.08
C ASN A 114 -3.39 9.25 11.64
N ILE A 115 -3.08 10.44 11.12
CA ILE A 115 -4.11 11.34 10.57
C ILE A 115 -4.77 10.72 9.33
N PHE A 116 -4.00 10.08 8.45
CA PHE A 116 -4.55 9.33 7.31
C PHE A 116 -5.44 8.17 7.76
N ASN A 117 -4.96 7.34 8.70
CA ASN A 117 -5.72 6.22 9.26
C ASN A 117 -7.01 6.68 9.96
N LEU A 118 -6.94 7.79 10.70
CA LEU A 118 -8.09 8.39 11.37
C LEU A 118 -9.11 8.90 10.34
N TYR A 119 -8.66 9.62 9.31
CA TYR A 119 -9.52 10.14 8.25
C TYR A 119 -10.26 9.02 7.51
N THR A 120 -9.54 7.98 7.09
CA THR A 120 -10.11 6.84 6.36
C THR A 120 -11.14 6.08 7.20
N ARG A 121 -10.89 5.95 8.52
CA ARG A 121 -11.85 5.36 9.47
C ARG A 121 -13.10 6.23 9.65
N ILE A 122 -12.95 7.54 9.89
CA ILE A 122 -14.09 8.46 10.10
C ILE A 122 -14.92 8.62 8.82
N SER A 123 -14.27 8.68 7.66
CA SER A 123 -14.96 8.84 6.37
C SER A 123 -15.57 7.55 5.82
N GLY A 124 -15.29 6.39 6.42
CA GLY A 124 -15.69 5.08 5.91
C GLY A 124 -15.01 4.67 4.59
N LYS A 125 -13.95 5.39 4.19
CA LYS A 125 -13.23 5.18 2.92
C LYS A 125 -11.98 4.33 3.15
N SER A 126 -12.16 3.02 3.31
CA SER A 126 -11.07 2.05 3.53
C SER A 126 -10.93 1.00 2.43
N ALA A 127 -11.89 0.93 1.50
CA ALA A 127 -11.90 -0.04 0.40
C ALA A 127 -10.99 0.41 -0.77
N PHE A 128 -9.68 0.42 -0.55
CA PHE A 128 -8.70 0.82 -1.54
C PHE A 128 -8.55 -0.23 -2.65
N LYS A 129 -8.41 0.24 -3.89
CA LYS A 129 -8.21 -0.62 -5.04
C LYS A 129 -6.71 -0.86 -5.24
N GLN A 130 -6.35 -2.11 -5.57
CA GLN A 130 -4.99 -2.44 -5.99
C GLN A 130 -4.63 -1.66 -7.27
N GLY A 131 -3.36 -1.27 -7.41
CA GLY A 131 -2.89 -0.56 -8.60
C GLY A 131 -1.67 0.31 -8.35
N ARG A 132 -1.12 0.84 -9.44
CA ARG A 132 -0.01 1.80 -9.43
C ARG A 132 -0.55 3.21 -9.51
N TYR A 133 -0.35 3.98 -8.46
CA TYR A 133 -0.84 5.34 -8.33
C TYR A 133 0.29 6.35 -8.48
N LYS A 134 -0.04 7.48 -9.11
CA LYS A 134 0.78 8.67 -9.17
C LYS A 134 0.08 9.78 -8.40
N PHE A 135 0.70 10.18 -7.29
CA PHE A 135 0.28 11.30 -6.46
C PHE A 135 1.21 12.46 -6.67
N ASN A 136 0.75 13.68 -6.42
CA ASN A 136 1.63 14.83 -6.31
C ASN A 136 1.68 15.26 -4.83
N THR A 137 2.81 15.75 -4.33
CA THR A 137 2.91 16.22 -2.94
C THR A 137 2.03 17.44 -2.62
N GLU A 138 1.45 18.07 -3.64
CA GLU A 138 0.38 19.08 -3.52
C GLU A 138 -1.02 18.48 -3.31
N ASN A 139 -1.17 17.15 -3.41
CA ASN A 139 -2.43 16.48 -3.09
C ASN A 139 -2.63 16.41 -1.57
N ASP A 140 -3.84 16.74 -1.12
CA ASP A 140 -4.24 16.55 0.27
C ASP A 140 -4.65 15.09 0.52
N VAL A 141 -4.76 14.70 1.80
CA VAL A 141 -5.13 13.33 2.20
C VAL A 141 -6.48 12.93 1.61
N LYS A 142 -7.43 13.85 1.54
CA LYS A 142 -8.77 13.59 0.98
C LYS A 142 -8.68 13.18 -0.49
N THR A 143 -7.90 13.91 -1.29
CA THR A 143 -7.69 13.63 -2.71
C THR A 143 -6.98 12.29 -2.90
N ILE A 144 -5.96 12.00 -2.09
CA ILE A 144 -5.24 10.72 -2.12
C ILE A 144 -6.20 9.56 -1.83
N VAL A 145 -6.99 9.65 -0.76
CA VAL A 145 -7.97 8.62 -0.38
C VAL A 145 -9.04 8.44 -1.47
N GLU A 146 -9.53 9.52 -2.08
CA GLU A 146 -10.50 9.43 -3.16
C GLU A 146 -9.94 8.72 -4.40
N LYS A 147 -8.69 9.02 -4.78
CA LYS A 147 -8.00 8.30 -5.86
C LYS A 147 -7.87 6.81 -5.56
N LEU A 148 -7.47 6.45 -4.33
CA LEU A 148 -7.31 5.06 -3.89
C LEU A 148 -8.63 4.28 -3.89
N VAL A 149 -9.74 4.89 -3.46
CA VAL A 149 -11.07 4.26 -3.46
C VAL A 149 -11.63 4.12 -4.88
N LYS A 150 -11.48 5.16 -5.71
CA LYS A 150 -11.95 5.14 -7.10
C LYS A 150 -11.12 4.22 -8.00
N GLY A 151 -9.90 3.88 -7.61
CA GLY A 151 -8.97 3.16 -8.47
C GLY A 151 -8.45 4.02 -9.62
N ASP A 152 -8.25 5.32 -9.39
CA ASP A 152 -7.68 6.25 -10.39
C ASP A 152 -6.16 6.04 -10.47
N VAL A 153 -5.80 4.88 -11.02
CA VAL A 153 -4.41 4.44 -11.26
C VAL A 153 -3.75 5.29 -12.35
N ASN A 154 -2.43 5.26 -12.42
CA ASN A 154 -1.67 5.99 -13.42
C ASN A 154 -2.08 5.56 -14.84
N LYS A 155 -2.83 6.43 -15.55
CA LYS A 155 -3.32 6.16 -16.91
C LYS A 155 -2.23 6.25 -17.98
N GLU A 156 -1.10 6.87 -17.66
CA GLU A 156 0.05 6.95 -18.56
C GLU A 156 0.80 5.61 -18.61
N GLU A 157 0.56 4.73 -17.65
CA GLU A 157 1.24 3.44 -17.55
C GLU A 157 1.06 2.60 -18.81
N ILE A 158 2.16 2.03 -19.27
CA ILE A 158 2.19 1.11 -20.40
C ILE A 158 2.59 -0.29 -19.98
N LYS A 159 2.10 -1.26 -20.74
CA LYS A 159 2.47 -2.67 -20.62
C LYS A 159 3.22 -3.09 -21.86
N LEU A 160 4.46 -3.52 -21.68
CA LEU A 160 5.27 -4.15 -22.70
C LEU A 160 5.28 -5.66 -22.44
N GLN A 161 4.67 -6.42 -23.34
CA GLN A 161 4.62 -7.87 -23.22
C GLN A 161 5.54 -8.52 -24.24
N LEU A 162 6.47 -9.35 -23.78
CA LEU A 162 7.27 -10.23 -24.62
C LEU A 162 6.87 -11.68 -24.36
N LEU A 163 6.43 -12.38 -25.41
CA LEU A 163 6.08 -13.80 -25.33
C LEU A 163 7.33 -14.68 -25.43
N GLU A 164 7.21 -15.93 -24.96
CA GLU A 164 8.25 -16.95 -25.14
C GLU A 164 8.54 -17.20 -26.63
N GLY A 165 9.78 -17.61 -26.94
CA GLY A 165 10.22 -17.88 -28.31
C GLY A 165 10.36 -16.63 -29.22
N LYS A 166 10.24 -15.42 -28.67
CA LYS A 166 10.42 -14.16 -29.41
C LYS A 166 11.87 -13.70 -29.41
N THR A 167 12.25 -13.06 -30.51
CA THR A 167 13.61 -12.56 -30.76
C THR A 167 13.78 -11.12 -30.32
N ILE A 168 15.03 -10.62 -30.29
CA ILE A 168 15.32 -9.19 -30.11
C ILE A 168 14.63 -8.32 -31.16
N LYS A 169 14.48 -8.81 -32.40
CA LYS A 169 13.76 -8.08 -33.46
C LYS A 169 12.27 -7.96 -33.15
N ASP A 170 11.64 -9.03 -32.66
CA ASP A 170 10.24 -9.00 -32.23
C ASP A 170 10.07 -8.04 -31.04
N LEU A 171 10.99 -8.08 -30.08
CA LEU A 171 10.98 -7.16 -28.95
C LEU A 171 11.09 -5.70 -29.40
N ALA A 172 11.97 -5.40 -30.37
CA ALA A 172 12.10 -4.05 -30.91
C ALA A 172 10.79 -3.54 -31.56
N GLU A 173 10.00 -4.43 -32.17
CA GLU A 173 8.67 -4.10 -32.70
C GLU A 173 7.66 -3.83 -31.58
N VAL A 174 7.66 -4.64 -30.52
CA VAL A 174 6.81 -4.40 -29.34
C VAL A 174 7.17 -3.06 -28.70
N VAL A 175 8.46 -2.78 -28.48
CA VAL A 175 8.96 -1.51 -27.93
C VAL A 175 8.47 -0.33 -28.77
N ALA A 176 8.62 -0.40 -30.10
CA ALA A 176 8.19 0.67 -30.99
C ALA A 176 6.67 0.89 -31.01
N LYS A 177 5.89 -0.17 -30.77
CA LYS A 177 4.43 -0.09 -30.72
C LYS A 177 3.92 0.55 -29.42
N VAL A 178 4.59 0.32 -28.30
CA VAL A 178 4.08 0.71 -26.97
C VAL A 178 4.81 1.89 -26.33
N THR A 179 5.97 2.29 -26.87
CA THR A 179 6.79 3.40 -26.35
C THR A 179 7.02 4.48 -27.42
N THR A 180 7.73 5.56 -27.07
CA THR A 180 8.19 6.57 -28.03
C THR A 180 9.51 6.21 -28.72
N ASN A 181 10.16 5.11 -28.32
CA ASN A 181 11.42 4.65 -28.91
C ASN A 181 11.17 3.94 -30.25
N THR A 182 12.05 4.12 -31.24
CA THR A 182 11.93 3.41 -32.52
C THR A 182 12.59 2.03 -32.49
N LYS A 183 12.20 1.18 -33.44
CA LYS A 183 12.81 -0.14 -33.64
C LYS A 183 14.32 -0.01 -33.88
N GLU A 184 14.73 0.96 -34.69
CA GLU A 184 16.13 1.21 -35.06
C GLU A 184 16.95 1.65 -33.86
N GLN A 185 16.40 2.53 -33.01
CA GLN A 185 17.06 2.96 -31.78
C GLN A 185 17.29 1.78 -30.83
N PHE A 186 16.28 0.93 -30.64
CA PHE A 186 16.39 -0.25 -29.79
C PHE A 186 17.45 -1.23 -30.34
N LEU A 187 17.39 -1.56 -31.63
CA LEU A 187 18.32 -2.49 -32.26
C LEU A 187 19.76 -1.96 -32.30
N ALA A 188 19.94 -0.65 -32.49
CA ALA A 188 21.24 0.00 -32.40
C ALA A 188 21.81 -0.13 -30.99
N LYS A 189 20.98 0.09 -29.96
CA LYS A 189 21.39 -0.06 -28.57
C LYS A 189 21.81 -1.48 -28.21
N MET A 190 21.11 -2.49 -28.73
CA MET A 190 21.48 -3.90 -28.54
C MET A 190 22.79 -4.29 -29.24
N LYS A 191 23.28 -3.49 -30.20
CA LYS A 191 24.55 -3.68 -30.90
C LYS A 191 25.69 -2.80 -30.37
N ASP A 192 25.40 -1.88 -29.47
CA ASP A 192 26.38 -0.97 -28.89
C ASP A 192 27.30 -1.73 -27.92
N LYS A 193 28.54 -1.97 -28.35
CA LYS A 193 29.53 -2.75 -27.59
C LYS A 193 29.85 -2.12 -26.23
N ASP A 194 29.93 -0.80 -26.13
CA ASP A 194 30.22 -0.13 -24.86
C ASP A 194 29.07 -0.30 -23.88
N TYR A 195 27.84 -0.25 -24.39
CA TYR A 195 26.66 -0.54 -23.58
C TYR A 195 26.61 -2.00 -23.13
N ILE A 196 26.88 -2.97 -24.01
CA ILE A 196 26.94 -4.39 -23.64
C ILE A 196 28.02 -4.65 -22.59
N LYS A 197 29.18 -3.98 -22.69
CA LYS A 197 30.24 -4.07 -21.68
C LYS A 197 29.77 -3.60 -20.30
N LYS A 198 29.07 -2.46 -20.24
CA LYS A 198 28.46 -1.98 -18.98
C LYS A 198 27.46 -2.98 -18.40
N LEU A 199 26.69 -3.66 -19.25
CA LEU A 199 25.78 -4.71 -18.80
C LEU A 199 26.52 -5.94 -18.26
N SER A 200 27.63 -6.36 -18.87
CA SER A 200 28.46 -7.46 -18.35
C SER A 200 29.12 -7.15 -17.01
N GLU A 201 29.47 -5.90 -16.75
CA GLU A 201 30.01 -5.47 -15.46
C GLU A 201 28.93 -5.46 -14.36
N LYS A 202 27.66 -5.28 -14.76
CA LYS A 202 26.51 -5.22 -13.85
C LYS A 202 25.90 -6.59 -13.55
N TYR A 203 25.79 -7.46 -14.55
CA TYR A 203 25.07 -8.72 -14.45
C TYR A 203 26.03 -9.90 -14.54
N TRP A 204 26.14 -10.66 -13.45
CA TRP A 204 27.12 -11.76 -13.29
C TRP A 204 27.03 -12.88 -14.34
N PHE A 205 25.89 -12.99 -15.03
CA PHE A 205 25.61 -14.04 -16.01
C PHE A 205 25.87 -13.61 -17.46
N ILE A 206 26.31 -12.36 -17.67
CA ILE A 206 26.67 -11.84 -18.99
C ILE A 206 28.19 -11.81 -19.08
N ASP A 207 28.74 -12.71 -19.89
CA ASP A 207 30.15 -12.67 -20.27
C ASP A 207 30.31 -11.90 -21.58
N TYR A 208 31.04 -10.79 -21.56
CA TYR A 208 31.16 -9.86 -22.68
C TYR A 208 31.73 -10.54 -23.94
N ASP A 209 32.84 -11.27 -23.79
CA ASP A 209 33.52 -11.91 -24.92
C ASP A 209 32.63 -13.00 -25.54
N THR A 210 31.89 -13.73 -24.70
CA THR A 210 30.93 -14.73 -25.17
C THR A 210 29.79 -14.10 -25.95
N VAL A 211 29.12 -13.06 -25.43
CA VAL A 211 27.92 -12.47 -26.08
C VAL A 211 28.25 -11.56 -27.26
N THR A 212 29.52 -11.20 -27.47
CA THR A 212 30.00 -10.40 -28.59
C THR A 212 30.89 -11.17 -29.57
N LYS A 213 31.01 -12.48 -29.38
CA LYS A 213 31.78 -13.37 -30.25
C LYS A 213 31.33 -13.29 -31.71
N GLU A 214 32.29 -13.43 -32.62
CA GLU A 214 32.00 -13.52 -34.06
C GLU A 214 30.97 -14.62 -34.36
N GLY A 215 30.00 -14.31 -35.23
CA GLY A 215 28.87 -15.18 -35.54
C GLY A 215 27.62 -14.92 -34.71
N ILE A 216 27.70 -14.15 -33.62
CA ILE A 216 26.51 -13.69 -32.88
C ILE A 216 25.86 -12.54 -33.63
N TYR A 217 24.58 -12.72 -33.99
CA TYR A 217 23.84 -11.74 -34.78
C TYR A 217 23.38 -10.53 -33.94
N TYR A 218 22.82 -10.78 -32.75
CA TYR A 218 22.57 -9.76 -31.73
C TYR A 218 23.16 -10.22 -30.39
N PRO A 219 23.99 -9.38 -29.74
CA PRO A 219 24.33 -9.58 -28.34
C PRO A 219 23.07 -9.72 -27.49
N LEU A 220 23.13 -10.58 -26.48
CA LEU A 220 22.04 -10.81 -25.52
C LEU A 220 20.76 -11.42 -26.13
N GLU A 221 20.80 -11.99 -27.33
CA GLU A 221 19.69 -12.79 -27.87
C GLU A 221 19.37 -13.95 -26.90
N GLY A 222 18.11 -14.05 -26.45
CA GLY A 222 17.68 -15.02 -25.45
C GLY A 222 17.99 -14.66 -23.98
N TYR A 223 18.64 -13.52 -23.72
CA TYR A 223 18.94 -13.06 -22.35
C TYR A 223 17.85 -12.17 -21.75
N LEU A 224 16.94 -11.61 -22.55
CA LEU A 224 15.85 -10.76 -22.08
C LEU A 224 14.63 -11.61 -21.78
N PHE A 225 14.31 -11.81 -20.49
CA PHE A 225 13.28 -12.77 -20.08
C PHE A 225 11.89 -12.40 -20.63
N PRO A 226 11.10 -13.36 -21.17
CA PRO A 226 9.74 -13.12 -21.61
C PRO A 226 8.81 -12.91 -20.41
N ASP A 227 8.16 -11.74 -20.35
CA ASP A 227 7.20 -11.38 -19.30
C ASP A 227 6.36 -10.18 -19.74
N THR A 228 5.45 -9.72 -18.88
CA THR A 228 4.76 -8.43 -19.00
C THR A 228 5.42 -7.40 -18.09
N TYR A 229 6.11 -6.44 -18.69
CA TYR A 229 6.79 -5.35 -18.03
C TYR A 229 5.90 -4.11 -17.99
N ILE A 230 5.87 -3.44 -16.84
CA ILE A 230 5.00 -2.29 -16.61
C ILE A 230 5.87 -1.06 -16.37
N PHE A 231 5.73 -0.06 -17.23
CA PHE A 231 6.48 1.20 -17.19
C PHE A 231 5.55 2.40 -17.03
N ASP A 232 6.05 3.47 -16.41
CA ASP A 232 5.23 4.61 -16.00
C ASP A 232 4.57 5.34 -17.16
N ASN A 233 5.23 5.39 -18.31
CA ASN A 233 4.78 6.10 -19.50
C ASN A 233 5.52 5.62 -20.76
N LYS A 234 5.15 6.20 -21.91
CA LYS A 234 5.71 5.85 -23.22
C LYS A 234 7.13 6.33 -23.40
N GLU A 235 7.58 7.31 -22.62
CA GLU A 235 8.90 7.93 -22.69
C GLU A 235 9.98 7.14 -21.94
N VAL A 236 9.66 5.96 -21.41
CA VAL A 236 10.62 5.06 -20.79
C VAL A 236 11.84 4.82 -21.69
N SER A 237 13.05 4.93 -21.13
CA SER A 237 14.28 4.74 -21.90
C SER A 237 14.52 3.27 -22.26
N ILE A 238 15.18 3.04 -23.39
CA ILE A 238 15.59 1.70 -23.84
C ILE A 238 16.42 0.99 -22.75
N GLU A 239 17.32 1.72 -22.07
CA GLU A 239 18.13 1.14 -20.99
C GLU A 239 17.28 0.67 -19.82
N THR A 240 16.22 1.40 -19.48
CA THR A 240 15.31 1.01 -18.39
C THR A 240 14.53 -0.25 -18.75
N ILE A 241 14.10 -0.37 -20.02
CA ILE A 241 13.43 -1.57 -20.52
C ILE A 241 14.36 -2.78 -20.41
N ILE A 242 15.56 -2.67 -20.98
CA ILE A 242 16.56 -3.76 -20.99
C ILE A 242 16.95 -4.14 -19.55
N ASP A 243 17.15 -3.16 -18.67
CA ASP A 243 17.49 -3.38 -17.27
C ASP A 243 16.40 -4.16 -16.52
N ALA A 244 15.13 -3.81 -16.74
CA ALA A 244 14.01 -4.52 -16.13
C ALA A 244 13.94 -5.98 -16.57
N MET A 245 14.18 -6.24 -17.86
CA MET A 245 14.17 -7.59 -18.42
C MET A 245 15.37 -8.43 -17.93
N LEU A 246 16.57 -7.83 -17.84
CA LEU A 246 17.76 -8.52 -17.33
C LEU A 246 17.68 -8.81 -15.83
N LYS A 247 17.07 -7.93 -15.02
CA LYS A 247 16.76 -8.24 -13.61
C LYS A 247 15.82 -9.42 -13.47
N GLN A 248 14.83 -9.52 -14.37
CA GLN A 248 13.94 -10.66 -14.37
C GLN A 248 14.68 -11.94 -14.74
N THR A 249 15.57 -11.89 -15.73
CA THR A 249 16.49 -13.00 -16.05
C THR A 249 17.31 -13.38 -14.83
N GLU A 250 17.97 -12.43 -14.18
CA GLU A 250 18.77 -12.66 -12.98
C GLU A 250 17.98 -13.41 -11.90
N LYS A 251 16.77 -12.94 -11.61
CA LYS A 251 15.88 -13.57 -10.62
C LYS A 251 15.55 -15.01 -10.99
N LYS A 252 15.30 -15.28 -12.27
CA LYS A 252 14.90 -16.61 -12.78
C LYS A 252 16.08 -17.59 -12.83
N ILE A 253 17.29 -17.10 -13.06
CA ILE A 253 18.48 -17.95 -13.13
C ILE A 253 19.26 -18.02 -11.82
N ALA A 254 18.90 -17.21 -10.81
CA ALA A 254 19.58 -17.18 -9.52
C ALA A 254 19.63 -18.57 -8.85
N GLU A 255 18.56 -19.36 -8.97
CA GLU A 255 18.50 -20.74 -8.45
C GLU A 255 19.42 -21.71 -9.20
N TYR A 256 19.78 -21.38 -10.44
CA TYR A 256 20.63 -22.19 -11.31
C TYR A 256 22.10 -21.76 -11.31
N LYS A 257 22.50 -20.84 -10.43
CA LYS A 257 23.88 -20.34 -10.32
C LYS A 257 24.89 -21.48 -10.12
N ASN A 258 24.49 -22.56 -9.46
CA ASN A 258 25.33 -23.73 -9.17
C ASN A 258 25.38 -24.76 -10.32
N ILE A 259 24.51 -24.66 -11.35
CA ILE A 259 24.51 -25.60 -12.49
C ILE A 259 25.84 -25.56 -13.27
N GLN A 260 26.55 -24.43 -13.21
CA GLN A 260 27.88 -24.27 -13.82
C GLN A 260 28.89 -25.31 -13.30
N GLY A 261 28.73 -25.78 -12.06
CA GLY A 261 29.64 -26.75 -11.43
C GLY A 261 29.39 -28.20 -11.84
N GLU A 262 28.13 -28.61 -12.00
CA GLU A 262 27.77 -30.03 -12.20
C GLU A 262 27.82 -30.48 -13.67
N LYS A 263 27.43 -29.60 -14.61
CA LYS A 263 27.37 -29.92 -16.04
C LYS A 263 28.43 -29.21 -16.89
N LYS A 264 29.24 -28.33 -16.28
CA LYS A 264 30.26 -27.49 -16.94
C LYS A 264 29.73 -26.63 -18.10
N LEU A 265 28.43 -26.32 -18.11
CA LEU A 265 27.84 -25.43 -19.10
C LEU A 265 27.89 -23.98 -18.60
N THR A 266 28.28 -23.08 -19.50
CA THR A 266 28.15 -21.64 -19.31
C THR A 266 26.67 -21.22 -19.37
N ILE A 267 26.33 -20.05 -18.80
CA ILE A 267 24.95 -19.53 -18.91
C ILE A 267 24.55 -19.33 -20.37
N HIS A 268 25.49 -18.89 -21.21
CA HIS A 268 25.23 -18.73 -22.64
C HIS A 268 24.80 -20.04 -23.31
N GLU A 269 25.47 -21.15 -23.00
CA GLU A 269 25.12 -22.47 -23.52
C GLU A 269 23.77 -22.96 -22.97
N VAL A 270 23.48 -22.69 -21.70
CA VAL A 270 22.18 -23.02 -21.10
C VAL A 270 21.05 -22.27 -21.80
N LEU A 271 21.20 -20.97 -22.02
CA LEU A 271 20.19 -20.15 -22.71
C LEU A 271 20.06 -20.55 -24.19
N THR A 272 21.17 -20.90 -24.85
CA THR A 272 21.15 -21.41 -26.23
C THR A 272 20.41 -22.73 -26.35
N LEU A 273 20.64 -23.65 -25.41
CA LEU A 273 19.92 -24.91 -25.37
C LEU A 273 18.44 -24.69 -25.07
N ALA A 274 18.12 -23.83 -24.11
CA ALA A 274 16.75 -23.49 -23.75
C ALA A 274 15.98 -22.86 -24.92
N SER A 275 16.58 -21.92 -25.65
CA SER A 275 15.94 -21.30 -26.82
C SER A 275 15.72 -22.30 -27.96
N THR A 276 16.65 -23.24 -28.15
CA THR A 276 16.50 -24.32 -29.14
C THR A 276 15.36 -25.25 -28.74
N ILE A 277 15.29 -25.67 -27.46
CA ILE A 277 14.18 -26.49 -26.95
C ILE A 277 12.84 -25.75 -27.12
N GLU A 278 12.79 -24.46 -26.78
CA GLU A 278 11.57 -23.66 -26.89
C GLU A 278 11.08 -23.57 -28.34
N LEU A 279 11.99 -23.42 -29.29
CA LEU A 279 11.64 -23.39 -30.71
C LEU A 279 11.10 -24.74 -31.24
N GLU A 280 11.55 -25.86 -30.68
CA GLU A 280 11.12 -27.21 -31.10
C GLU A 280 9.85 -27.70 -30.38
N ALA A 281 9.74 -27.40 -29.07
CA ALA A 281 8.70 -27.95 -28.21
C ALA A 281 7.63 -26.92 -27.81
N GLY A 282 7.86 -25.62 -28.01
CA GLY A 282 6.92 -24.56 -27.61
C GLY A 282 5.55 -24.62 -28.29
N THR A 283 5.39 -25.43 -29.35
CA THR A 283 4.11 -25.69 -30.05
C THR A 283 3.31 -26.86 -29.48
N SER A 284 3.87 -27.70 -28.62
CA SER A 284 3.20 -28.89 -28.06
C SER A 284 3.27 -28.84 -26.53
N SER A 285 2.11 -28.66 -25.90
CA SER A 285 1.97 -28.66 -24.44
C SER A 285 1.04 -29.78 -24.03
N THR A 286 1.41 -31.02 -24.31
CA THR A 286 0.74 -32.18 -23.71
C THR A 286 1.33 -32.43 -22.33
N LYS A 287 0.74 -31.82 -21.30
CA LYS A 287 0.94 -32.26 -19.91
C LYS A 287 0.18 -33.57 -19.73
N SER A 288 0.86 -34.70 -19.77
CA SER A 288 0.28 -35.95 -19.27
C SER A 288 0.38 -35.97 -17.75
N GLU A 289 -0.70 -36.34 -17.08
CA GLU A 289 -0.82 -36.40 -15.61
C GLU A 289 -0.09 -37.62 -15.00
N GLU A 290 0.45 -38.49 -15.85
CA GLU A 290 1.42 -39.52 -15.45
C GLU A 290 2.84 -38.96 -15.45
N LYS A 291 3.75 -39.66 -14.76
CA LYS A 291 5.17 -39.34 -14.52
C LYS A 291 6.03 -39.36 -15.81
N THR A 292 5.49 -38.83 -16.90
CA THR A 292 6.05 -38.77 -18.24
C THR A 292 6.63 -37.38 -18.46
N LEU A 293 7.83 -37.32 -19.03
CA LEU A 293 8.49 -36.08 -19.40
C LEU A 293 7.58 -35.25 -20.31
N SER A 294 7.47 -33.95 -20.04
CA SER A 294 6.88 -32.97 -20.97
C SER A 294 7.63 -32.97 -22.31
N ASP A 295 6.98 -32.49 -23.38
CA ASP A 295 7.61 -32.40 -24.71
C ASP A 295 8.96 -31.66 -24.67
N ARG A 296 9.05 -30.60 -23.86
CA ARG A 296 10.31 -29.86 -23.59
C ARG A 296 11.37 -30.74 -22.94
N GLU A 297 11.01 -31.56 -21.95
CA GLU A 297 11.94 -32.48 -21.29
C GLU A 297 12.40 -33.61 -22.21
N VAL A 298 11.51 -34.12 -23.08
CA VAL A 298 11.86 -35.11 -24.10
C VAL A 298 12.88 -34.53 -25.08
N VAL A 299 12.60 -33.34 -25.63
CA VAL A 299 13.53 -32.65 -26.55
C VAL A 299 14.86 -32.33 -25.85
N ALA A 300 14.82 -31.84 -24.60
CA ALA A 300 16.02 -31.60 -23.81
C ALA A 300 16.88 -32.85 -23.64
N LYS A 301 16.25 -34.00 -23.34
CA LYS A 301 16.94 -35.28 -23.20
C LYS A 301 17.60 -35.72 -24.51
N ILE A 302 16.93 -35.53 -25.65
CA ILE A 302 17.49 -35.83 -26.97
C ILE A 302 18.72 -34.96 -27.24
N PHE A 303 18.61 -33.64 -27.03
CA PHE A 303 19.72 -32.72 -27.27
C PHE A 303 20.91 -32.97 -26.35
N MET A 304 20.69 -33.21 -25.06
CA MET A 304 21.78 -33.55 -24.14
C MET A 304 22.48 -34.86 -24.54
N ASN A 305 21.73 -35.87 -24.97
CA ASN A 305 22.30 -37.12 -25.47
C ASN A 305 23.14 -36.90 -26.74
N ARG A 306 22.70 -36.03 -27.65
CA ARG A 306 23.47 -35.67 -28.86
C ARG A 306 24.76 -34.92 -28.52
N LEU A 307 24.69 -33.93 -27.62
CA LEU A 307 25.85 -33.17 -27.13
C LEU A 307 26.90 -34.10 -26.50
N ASN A 308 26.48 -35.00 -25.62
CA ASN A 308 27.39 -35.96 -24.96
C ASN A 308 28.08 -36.91 -25.96
N LYS A 309 27.42 -37.23 -27.08
CA LYS A 309 27.97 -38.04 -28.18
C LYS A 309 28.73 -37.20 -29.22
N LYS A 310 28.93 -35.90 -28.99
CA LYS A 310 29.54 -34.95 -29.95
C LYS A 310 28.86 -34.98 -31.33
N MET A 311 27.57 -35.26 -31.37
CA MET A 311 26.79 -35.24 -32.60
C MET A 311 26.22 -33.85 -32.84
N SER A 312 26.11 -33.46 -34.12
CA SER A 312 25.45 -32.22 -34.49
C SER A 312 23.99 -32.22 -34.02
N LEU A 313 23.52 -31.06 -33.53
CA LEU A 313 22.14 -30.86 -33.09
C LEU A 313 21.14 -30.72 -34.25
N ARG A 314 21.61 -30.76 -35.51
CA ARG A 314 20.88 -30.52 -36.77
C ARG A 314 19.35 -30.59 -36.65
N LYS A 315 18.70 -29.51 -37.12
CA LYS A 315 17.43 -29.59 -37.83
C LYS A 315 17.64 -30.30 -39.16
#